data_AF-A0A0J7KJ73-F1
#
_entry.id   AF-A0A0J7KJ73-F1
#
_cell.length_a   1.000
_cell.length_b   1.000
_cell.length_c   1.000
_cell.angle_alpha   90.00
_cell.angle_beta   90.00
_cell.angle_gamma   90.00
#
_symmetry.space_group_name_H-M   'P 1'
#
loop_
_entity.id
_entity.type
_entity.pdbx_description
1 polymer ?
#
loop_
_entity_poly.entity_id
_entity_poly.type
_entity_poly.pdbx_seq_one_letter_code
_entity_poly.pdbx_strand_id
1 'polypeptide(L)'
;MANDRLDIVIFGATGYTGKYVVKHAVNFYKEQEMKFGVAGRRKEALEAVIKEFASDIEDVPIILADIKDEESLTKMAKQAKVVINCCGPYRFYGEPVVKACIAAHTHYIDVSGEPQVIQYT
;
A
#
# COMPACT_ATOMS: atom_id res chain seq x y z
N MET A 1 -12.99 1.34 20.21
CA MET A 1 -12.61 0.09 19.54
C MET A 1 -11.17 0.24 19.16
N ALA A 2 -10.29 -0.55 19.77
CA ALA A 2 -8.84 -0.37 19.66
C ALA A 2 -8.39 -0.56 18.20
N ASN A 3 -7.33 0.16 17.85
CA ASN A 3 -6.89 0.51 16.51
C ASN A 3 -6.28 -0.69 15.74
N ASP A 4 -7.11 -1.59 15.21
CA ASP A 4 -6.69 -2.79 14.43
C ASP A 4 -6.17 -2.46 13.02
N ARG A 5 -6.03 -1.18 12.68
CA ARG A 5 -5.46 -0.75 11.38
C ARG A 5 -3.95 -1.00 11.37
N LEU A 6 -3.47 -1.53 10.25
CA LEU A 6 -2.04 -1.59 9.92
C LEU A 6 -1.48 -0.18 9.90
N ASP A 7 -0.23 -0.01 10.34
CA ASP A 7 0.42 1.30 10.26
C ASP A 7 0.58 1.72 8.81
N ILE A 8 0.98 0.78 7.96
CA ILE A 8 1.22 1.02 6.54
C ILE A 8 0.64 -0.09 5.66
N VAL A 9 0.02 0.29 4.54
CA VAL A 9 -0.26 -0.63 3.42
C VAL A 9 0.46 -0.14 2.17
N ILE A 10 1.21 -1.03 1.52
CA ILE A 10 1.98 -0.73 0.32
C ILE A 10 1.17 -1.19 -0.90
N PHE A 11 0.53 -0.26 -1.60
CA PHE A 11 -0.24 -0.55 -2.81
C PHE A 11 0.67 -0.52 -4.05
N GLY A 12 0.59 -1.56 -4.88
CA GLY A 12 1.55 -1.75 -5.98
C GLY A 12 2.84 -2.45 -5.53
N ALA A 13 2.78 -3.25 -4.48
CA ALA A 13 3.94 -3.93 -3.87
C ALA A 13 4.71 -4.87 -4.83
N THR A 14 4.07 -5.33 -5.92
CA THR A 14 4.73 -6.18 -6.93
C THR A 14 5.53 -5.40 -7.97
N GLY A 15 5.39 -4.06 -8.00
CA GLY A 15 6.10 -3.18 -8.92
C GLY A 15 7.57 -2.96 -8.50
N TYR A 16 8.35 -2.33 -9.37
CA TYR A 16 9.77 -2.07 -9.13
C TYR A 16 9.99 -1.31 -7.81
N THR A 17 9.41 -0.11 -7.67
CA THR A 17 9.53 0.69 -6.44
C THR A 17 8.85 0.00 -5.25
N GLY A 18 7.69 -0.62 -5.46
CA GLY A 18 6.94 -1.31 -4.42
C GLY A 18 7.77 -2.38 -3.69
N LYS A 19 8.56 -3.18 -4.42
CA LYS A 19 9.46 -4.18 -3.83
C LYS A 19 10.49 -3.57 -2.88
N TYR A 20 11.09 -2.42 -3.24
CA TYR A 20 12.03 -1.73 -2.36
C TYR A 20 11.33 -1.16 -1.13
N VAL A 21 10.12 -0.61 -1.28
CA VAL A 21 9.33 -0.14 -0.13
C VAL A 21 9.02 -1.30 0.82
N VAL A 22 8.66 -2.48 0.31
CA VAL A 22 8.48 -3.69 1.15
C VAL A 22 9.77 -4.05 1.88
N LYS A 23 10.91 -4.09 1.18
CA LYS A 23 12.21 -4.35 1.80
C LYS A 23 12.53 -3.37 2.94
N HIS A 24 12.21 -2.10 2.78
CA HIS A 24 12.39 -1.10 3.85
C HIS A 24 11.37 -1.26 4.99
N ALA A 25 10.11 -1.60 4.69
CA ALA A 25 9.07 -1.84 5.68
C ALA A 25 9.43 -3.01 6.61
N VAL A 26 10.12 -4.04 6.11
CA VAL A 26 10.65 -5.15 6.92
C VAL A 26 11.63 -4.68 7.99
N ASN A 27 12.50 -3.70 7.66
CA ASN A 27 13.41 -3.13 8.66
C ASN A 27 12.65 -2.35 9.73
N PHE A 28 11.67 -1.54 9.33
CA PHE A 28 10.83 -0.81 10.29
C PHE A 28 9.99 -1.73 11.17
N TYR A 29 9.51 -2.86 10.64
CA TYR A 29 8.84 -3.88 11.43
C TYR A 29 9.77 -4.42 12.53
N LYS A 30 11.04 -4.75 12.18
CA LYS A 30 12.00 -5.33 13.13
C LYS A 30 12.50 -4.33 14.17
N GLU A 31 12.67 -3.06 13.79
CA GLU A 31 13.25 -2.04 14.67
C GLU A 31 12.21 -1.29 15.50
N GLN A 32 10.98 -1.13 14.99
CA GLN A 32 9.95 -0.25 15.56
C GLN A 32 8.61 -0.95 15.77
N GLU A 33 8.54 -2.27 15.57
CA GLU A 33 7.30 -3.08 15.67
C GLU A 33 6.15 -2.55 14.79
N MET A 34 6.49 -1.86 13.71
CA MET A 34 5.51 -1.23 12.81
C MET A 34 4.84 -2.28 11.92
N LYS A 35 3.52 -2.40 12.02
CA LYS A 35 2.74 -3.39 11.26
C LYS A 35 2.48 -2.89 9.85
N PHE A 36 2.88 -3.68 8.85
CA PHE A 36 2.63 -3.36 7.44
C PHE A 36 1.91 -4.48 6.70
N GLY A 37 1.24 -4.14 5.61
CA GLY A 37 0.66 -5.08 4.66
C GLY A 37 1.01 -4.73 3.22
N VAL A 38 0.82 -5.70 2.31
CA VAL A 38 1.06 -5.53 0.87
C VAL A 38 -0.25 -5.61 0.10
N ALA A 39 -0.40 -4.75 -0.90
CA ALA A 39 -1.62 -4.67 -1.68
C ALA A 39 -1.38 -4.63 -3.20
N GLY A 40 -2.30 -5.24 -3.93
CA GLY A 40 -2.28 -5.33 -5.38
C GLY A 40 -3.30 -6.32 -5.92
N ARG A 41 -3.27 -6.56 -7.24
CA ARG A 41 -4.32 -7.34 -7.94
C ARG A 41 -4.12 -8.85 -7.91
N ARG A 42 -2.87 -9.31 -7.79
CA ARG A 42 -2.48 -10.71 -7.97
C ARG A 42 -1.91 -11.26 -6.68
N LYS A 43 -2.65 -12.17 -6.04
CA LYS A 43 -2.30 -12.73 -4.73
C LYS A 43 -0.95 -13.45 -4.78
N GLU A 44 -0.75 -14.28 -5.80
CA GLU A 44 0.45 -15.12 -5.95
C GLU A 44 1.71 -14.28 -6.12
N ALA A 45 1.59 -13.13 -6.80
CA ALA A 45 2.71 -12.21 -6.96
C ALA A 45 3.03 -11.45 -5.67
N LEU A 46 2.03 -11.17 -4.82
CA LEU A 46 2.23 -10.57 -3.50
C LEU A 46 2.86 -11.59 -2.53
N GLU A 47 2.39 -12.84 -2.55
CA GLU A 47 3.00 -13.95 -1.80
C GLU A 47 4.46 -14.14 -2.19
N ALA A 48 4.80 -14.04 -3.48
CA ALA A 48 6.19 -14.11 -3.95
C ALA A 48 7.05 -12.95 -3.41
N VAL A 49 6.51 -11.72 -3.35
CA VAL A 49 7.21 -10.55 -2.76
C VAL A 49 7.45 -10.75 -1.26
N ILE A 50 6.46 -11.25 -0.52
CA ILE A 50 6.62 -11.57 0.90
C ILE A 50 7.70 -12.64 1.09
N LYS A 51 7.66 -13.72 0.30
CA LYS A 51 8.67 -14.77 0.35
C LYS A 51 10.08 -14.25 0.01
N GLU A 52 10.19 -13.29 -0.90
CA GLU A 52 11.47 -12.70 -1.32
C GLU A 52 12.06 -11.76 -0.26
N PHE A 53 11.24 -10.92 0.39
CA PHE A 53 11.73 -9.81 1.22
C PHE A 53 11.38 -9.90 2.71
N ALA A 54 10.31 -10.61 3.07
CA ALA A 54 9.72 -10.64 4.42
C ALA A 54 9.49 -12.07 4.92
N SER A 55 10.34 -13.03 4.50
CA SER A 55 10.17 -14.46 4.80
C SER A 55 10.32 -14.81 6.28
N ASP A 56 10.91 -13.93 7.07
CA ASP A 56 11.07 -14.07 8.52
C ASP A 56 10.03 -13.29 9.34
N ILE A 57 9.03 -12.71 8.67
CA ILE A 57 7.88 -12.07 9.32
C ILE A 57 6.66 -12.95 9.12
N GLU A 58 6.06 -13.38 10.23
CA GLU A 58 4.82 -14.14 10.20
C GLU A 58 3.62 -13.24 9.86
N ASP A 59 2.68 -13.80 9.10
CA ASP A 59 1.35 -13.23 8.83
C ASP A 59 1.32 -11.80 8.24
N VAL A 60 2.27 -11.45 7.35
CA VAL A 60 2.19 -10.20 6.58
C VAL A 60 0.87 -10.15 5.80
N PRO A 61 -0.06 -9.20 6.09
CA PRO A 61 -1.36 -9.19 5.46
C PRO A 61 -1.29 -8.89 3.96
N ILE A 62 -2.02 -9.69 3.18
CA ILE A 62 -2.20 -9.50 1.74
C ILE A 62 -3.58 -8.93 1.49
N ILE A 63 -3.64 -7.76 0.87
CA ILE A 63 -4.89 -7.07 0.55
C ILE A 63 -5.06 -7.02 -0.96
N LEU A 64 -6.12 -7.64 -1.47
CA LEU A 64 -6.45 -7.55 -2.89
C LEU A 64 -7.11 -6.20 -3.18
N ALA A 65 -6.53 -5.46 -4.10
CA ALA A 65 -7.00 -4.15 -4.53
C ALA A 65 -6.72 -3.95 -6.02
N ASP A 66 -7.75 -3.54 -6.76
CA ASP A 66 -7.67 -3.17 -8.17
C ASP A 66 -8.01 -1.69 -8.32
N ILE A 67 -7.20 -0.97 -9.09
CA ILE A 67 -7.43 0.44 -9.38
C ILE A 67 -8.76 0.69 -10.11
N LYS A 68 -9.28 -0.32 -10.81
CA LYS A 68 -10.55 -0.26 -11.53
C LYS A 68 -11.77 -0.58 -10.64
N ASP A 69 -11.55 -0.93 -9.37
CA ASP A 69 -12.58 -1.30 -8.41
C ASP A 69 -12.47 -0.40 -7.16
N GLU A 70 -13.30 0.64 -7.12
CA GLU A 70 -13.33 1.62 -6.02
C GLU A 70 -13.66 0.99 -4.66
N GLU A 71 -14.48 -0.06 -4.63
CA GLU A 71 -14.83 -0.75 -3.39
C GLU A 71 -13.61 -1.48 -2.84
N SER A 72 -12.83 -2.13 -3.72
CA SER A 72 -11.57 -2.77 -3.34
C SER A 72 -10.55 -1.77 -2.77
N LEU A 73 -10.42 -0.59 -3.38
CA LEU A 73 -9.53 0.48 -2.89
C LEU A 73 -9.99 1.00 -1.53
N THR A 74 -11.29 1.18 -1.34
CA THR A 74 -11.86 1.63 -0.06
C THR A 74 -11.66 0.58 1.04
N LYS A 75 -11.86 -0.71 0.73
CA LYS A 75 -11.57 -1.81 1.66
C LYS A 75 -10.09 -1.86 2.06
N MET A 76 -9.19 -1.62 1.11
CA MET A 76 -7.76 -1.51 1.39
C MET A 76 -7.46 -0.31 2.30
N ALA A 77 -7.96 0.87 1.94
CA ALA A 77 -7.69 2.10 2.70
C ALA A 77 -8.19 2.02 4.15
N LYS A 78 -9.36 1.39 4.40
CA LYS A 78 -9.91 1.20 5.76
C LYS A 78 -9.03 0.36 6.69
N GLN A 79 -8.14 -0.48 6.14
CA GLN A 79 -7.27 -1.36 6.91
C GLN A 79 -5.93 -0.72 7.28
N ALA A 80 -5.60 0.47 6.77
CA ALA A 80 -4.29 1.09 6.91
C ALA A 80 -4.41 2.48 7.53
N LYS A 81 -3.47 2.90 8.38
CA LYS A 81 -3.33 4.31 8.81
C LYS A 81 -2.72 5.16 7.71
N VAL A 82 -1.79 4.59 6.95
CA VAL A 82 -1.15 5.19 5.78
C VAL A 82 -1.19 4.21 4.60
N VAL A 83 -1.58 4.66 3.42
CA VAL A 83 -1.39 3.95 2.15
C VAL A 83 -0.23 4.56 1.40
N ILE A 84 0.81 3.75 1.13
CA ILE A 84 1.91 4.10 0.22
C ILE A 84 1.54 3.59 -1.17
N ASN A 85 1.17 4.49 -2.06
CA ASN A 85 0.83 4.19 -3.44
C ASN A 85 2.09 4.16 -4.32
N CYS A 86 2.48 2.96 -4.75
CA CYS A 86 3.52 2.72 -5.74
C CYS A 86 2.94 2.31 -7.10
N CYS A 87 1.62 2.43 -7.29
CA CYS A 87 0.92 2.05 -8.50
C CYS A 87 0.79 3.24 -9.46
N GLY A 88 1.88 3.53 -10.17
CA GLY A 88 1.87 4.49 -11.29
C GLY A 88 1.36 3.90 -12.60
N PRO A 89 1.17 4.71 -13.65
CA PRO A 89 1.26 6.18 -13.71
C PRO A 89 0.18 6.93 -12.91
N TYR A 90 0.59 7.91 -12.09
CA TYR A 90 -0.26 8.55 -11.08
C TYR A 90 -1.30 9.50 -11.67
N ARG A 91 -0.98 10.15 -12.80
CA ARG A 91 -1.97 10.94 -13.56
C ARG A 91 -3.26 10.19 -13.85
N PHE A 92 -3.19 8.87 -14.05
CA PHE A 92 -4.36 8.05 -14.39
C PHE A 92 -4.90 7.27 -13.18
N TYR A 93 -4.02 6.92 -12.23
CA TYR A 93 -4.33 5.95 -11.18
C TYR A 93 -4.21 6.54 -9.75
N GLY A 94 -3.78 7.79 -9.59
CA GLY A 94 -3.64 8.42 -8.27
C GLY A 94 -4.99 8.82 -7.68
N GLU A 95 -5.83 9.49 -8.47
CA GLU A 95 -7.10 10.06 -8.00
C GLU A 95 -8.05 9.02 -7.35
N PRO A 96 -8.26 7.82 -7.91
CA PRO A 96 -9.12 6.81 -7.27
C PRO A 96 -8.58 6.36 -5.89
N VAL A 97 -7.25 6.26 -5.73
CA VAL A 97 -6.63 5.86 -4.46
C VAL A 97 -6.77 6.98 -3.42
N VAL A 98 -6.55 8.24 -3.84
CA VAL A 98 -6.75 9.42 -2.97
C VAL A 98 -8.20 9.49 -2.49
N LYS A 99 -9.18 9.32 -3.40
CA LYS A 99 -10.61 9.29 -3.05
C LYS A 99 -10.93 8.22 -2.02
N ALA A 100 -10.41 7.00 -2.21
CA ALA A 100 -10.58 5.90 -1.25
C ALA A 100 -9.95 6.23 0.12
N CYS A 101 -8.77 6.86 0.13
CA CYS A 101 -8.09 7.27 1.36
C CYS A 101 -8.86 8.36 2.11
N ILE A 102 -9.42 9.36 1.40
CA ILE A 102 -10.28 10.40 1.98
C ILE A 102 -11.52 9.75 2.62
N ALA A 103 -12.21 8.88 1.89
CA ALA A 103 -13.41 8.19 2.38
C ALA A 103 -13.14 7.28 3.59
N ALA A 104 -11.93 6.73 3.69
CA ALA A 104 -11.51 5.86 4.79
C ALA A 104 -10.84 6.61 5.97
N HIS A 105 -10.64 7.93 5.86
CA HIS A 105 -9.80 8.71 6.79
C HIS A 105 -8.41 8.06 6.97
N THR A 106 -7.73 7.86 5.84
CA THR A 106 -6.41 7.23 5.74
C THR A 106 -5.44 8.20 5.10
N HIS A 107 -4.24 8.31 5.64
CA HIS A 107 -3.20 9.14 5.03
C HIS A 107 -2.73 8.51 3.72
N TYR A 108 -2.41 9.35 2.75
CA TYR A 108 -1.94 8.95 1.44
C TYR A 108 -0.53 9.48 1.21
N ILE A 109 0.32 8.67 0.61
CA ILE A 109 1.64 9.08 0.12
C ILE A 109 1.93 8.32 -1.18
N ASP A 110 2.59 8.96 -2.14
CA ASP A 110 3.10 8.32 -3.34
C ASP A 110 4.52 8.78 -3.67
N VAL A 111 5.10 8.17 -4.71
CA VAL A 111 6.44 8.52 -5.21
C VAL A 111 6.38 9.31 -6.52
N SER A 112 5.26 10.00 -6.79
CA SER A 112 5.04 10.75 -8.02
C SER A 112 5.96 11.97 -8.10
N GLY A 113 6.67 12.11 -9.21
CA GLY A 113 7.31 13.35 -9.62
C GLY A 113 6.49 14.15 -10.63
N GLU A 114 5.24 13.75 -10.90
CA GLU A 114 4.41 14.32 -11.96
C GLU A 114 3.79 15.67 -11.51
N PRO A 115 4.07 16.80 -12.19
CA PRO A 115 3.56 18.12 -11.77
C PRO A 115 2.04 18.22 -11.69
N GLN A 116 1.34 17.43 -12.50
CA GLN A 116 -0.12 17.38 -12.52
C GLN A 116 -0.70 16.62 -11.32
N VAL A 117 0.09 15.87 -10.58
CA VAL A 117 -0.34 15.12 -9.39
C VAL A 117 -0.03 15.91 -8.12
N ILE A 118 1.17 16.51 -8.05
CA ILE A 118 1.63 17.32 -6.91
C ILE A 118 0.70 18.49 -6.57
N GLN A 119 -0.04 19.03 -7.56
CA GLN A 119 -0.98 20.12 -7.32
C GLN A 119 -2.25 19.71 -6.56
N TYR A 120 -2.56 18.42 -6.47
CA TYR A 120 -3.82 17.90 -5.91
C TYR A 120 -3.63 16.98 -4.69
N THR A 121 -2.39 16.71 -4.28
CA THR A 121 -2.00 15.84 -3.15
C THR A 121 -1.28 16.64 -2.09
#